data_AF-A0A352FW73-F1
#
_entry.id   AF-A0A352FW73-F1
#
_cell.length_a   1.000
_cell.length_b   1.000
_cell.length_c   1.000
_cell.angle_alpha   90.00
_cell.angle_beta   90.00
_cell.angle_gamma   90.00
#
_symmetry.space_group_name_H-M   'P 1'
#
loop_
_entity.id
_entity.type
_entity.pdbx_description
1 polymer ?
#
loop_
_entity_poly.entity_id
_entity_poly.type
_entity_poly.pdbx_seq_one_letter_code
_entity_poly.pdbx_strand_id
1 'polypeptide(L)'
;MLEFLGAEIMSSNTKNIYEEHIKQLPREQQVQLLNILKDELENGEGNGKRHSILELHGLGKEIWQGVDPKEYVNKLRDEWEERA
;
A
#
# COMPACT_ATOMS: atom_id res chain seq x y z
N MET A 1 35.57 3.71 13.42
CA MET A 1 35.93 5.04 12.86
C MET A 1 35.27 5.30 11.50
N LEU A 2 35.10 4.30 10.62
CA LEU A 2 34.43 4.46 9.31
C LEU A 2 32.90 4.65 9.36
N GLU A 3 32.20 4.10 10.37
CA GLU A 3 30.73 4.25 10.49
C GLU A 3 30.28 5.69 10.80
N PHE A 4 31.11 6.47 11.49
CA PHE A 4 30.78 7.83 11.90
C PHE A 4 30.76 8.82 10.72
N LEU A 5 31.71 8.65 9.79
CA LEU A 5 31.77 9.43 8.55
C LEU A 5 30.58 9.13 7.62
N GLY A 6 30.10 7.89 7.58
CA GLY A 6 28.94 7.50 6.75
C GLY A 6 27.65 8.18 7.20
N ALA A 7 27.38 8.23 8.51
CA ALA A 7 26.18 8.87 9.05
C ALA A 7 26.19 10.40 8.85
N GLU A 8 27.34 11.04 8.95
CA GLU A 8 27.48 12.49 8.77
C GLU A 8 27.31 12.93 7.30
N ILE A 9 27.82 12.12 6.37
CA ILE A 9 27.63 12.33 4.93
C ILE A 9 26.16 12.09 4.53
N MET A 10 25.52 11.03 5.04
CA MET A 10 24.09 10.78 4.78
C MET A 10 23.19 11.88 5.36
N SER A 11 23.46 12.32 6.59
CA SER A 11 22.74 13.42 7.24
C SER A 11 22.86 14.72 6.44
N SER A 12 24.05 15.03 5.95
CA SER A 12 24.29 16.21 5.10
C SER A 12 23.51 16.11 3.78
N ASN A 13 23.49 14.93 3.15
CA ASN A 13 22.74 14.72 1.91
C ASN A 13 21.22 14.88 2.10
N THR A 14 20.67 14.29 3.17
CA THR A 14 19.23 14.42 3.49
C THR A 14 18.84 15.87 3.78
N LYS A 15 19.69 16.60 4.51
CA LYS A 15 19.44 18.01 4.82
C LYS A 15 19.48 18.88 3.56
N ASN A 16 20.45 18.65 2.67
CA ASN A 16 20.55 19.37 1.41
C ASN A 16 19.31 19.14 0.53
N ILE A 17 18.85 17.88 0.39
CA ILE A 17 17.62 17.55 -0.36
C ILE A 17 16.41 18.28 0.24
N TYR A 18 16.30 18.32 1.57
CA TYR A 18 15.23 19.04 2.23
C TYR A 18 15.26 20.54 1.92
N GLU A 19 16.42 21.18 2.02
CA GLU A 19 16.56 22.62 1.81
C GLU A 19 16.39 23.04 0.34
N GLU A 20 16.93 22.25 -0.59
CA GLU A 20 16.92 22.56 -2.03
C GLU A 20 15.59 22.19 -2.70
N HIS A 21 14.98 21.06 -2.32
CA HIS A 21 13.85 20.50 -3.06
C HIS A 21 12.54 20.44 -2.28
N ILE A 22 12.56 20.22 -0.97
CA ILE A 22 11.32 20.01 -0.19
C ILE A 22 10.79 21.33 0.40
N LYS A 23 11.68 22.16 0.95
CA LYS A 23 11.31 23.43 1.62
C LYS A 23 10.65 24.43 0.68
N GLN A 24 11.00 24.40 -0.61
CA GLN A 24 10.46 25.31 -1.62
C GLN A 24 9.05 24.93 -2.11
N LEU A 25 8.61 23.69 -1.84
CA LEU A 25 7.28 23.23 -2.24
C LEU A 25 6.19 23.90 -1.40
N PRO A 26 5.02 24.21 -2.00
CA PRO A 26 3.82 24.56 -1.25
C PRO A 26 3.49 23.51 -0.18
N ARG A 27 2.87 23.95 0.92
CA ARG A 27 2.56 23.10 2.07
C ARG A 27 1.78 21.84 1.69
N GLU A 28 0.84 21.96 0.77
CA GLU A 28 0.03 20.84 0.27
C GLU A 28 0.88 19.78 -0.44
N GLN A 29 1.87 20.20 -1.24
CA GLN A 29 2.77 19.31 -1.95
C GLN A 29 3.76 18.62 -1.00
N GLN A 30 4.20 19.30 0.07
CA GLN A 30 5.00 18.66 1.11
C GLN A 30 4.24 17.54 1.81
N VAL A 31 2.95 17.76 2.09
CA VAL A 31 2.08 16.73 2.70
C VAL A 31 1.83 15.57 1.73
N GLN A 32 1.61 15.85 0.44
CA GLN A 32 1.49 14.80 -0.58
C GLN A 32 2.77 13.96 -0.67
N LEU A 33 3.94 14.60 -0.72
CA LEU A 33 5.22 13.90 -0.77
C LEU A 33 5.44 13.02 0.47
N LEU A 34 5.08 13.52 1.66
CA LEU A 34 5.15 12.74 2.89
C LEU A 34 4.28 11.49 2.83
N ASN A 35 3.07 11.59 2.29
CA ASN A 35 2.18 10.45 2.15
C ASN A 35 2.70 9.42 1.14
N ILE A 36 3.28 9.86 0.03
CA ILE A 36 3.91 8.98 -0.96
C ILE A 36 5.09 8.23 -0.31
N LEU A 37 5.98 8.95 0.37
CA LEU A 37 7.11 8.34 1.07
C LEU A 37 6.65 7.39 2.17
N LYS A 38 5.59 7.73 2.91
CA LYS A 38 5.01 6.86 3.92
C LYS A 38 4.48 5.57 3.29
N ASP A 39 3.74 5.69 2.20
CA ASP A 39 3.21 4.55 1.45
C ASP A 39 4.34 3.67 0.91
N GLU A 40 5.39 4.27 0.33
CA GLU A 40 6.58 3.55 -0.13
C GLU A 40 7.36 2.89 1.00
N LEU A 41 7.43 3.47 2.20
CA LEU A 41 8.11 2.87 3.35
C LEU A 41 7.28 1.77 4.00
N GLU A 42 5.95 1.91 4.01
CA GLU A 42 5.02 0.92 4.56
C GLU A 42 4.80 -0.26 3.58
N ASN A 43 4.75 0.03 2.28
CA ASN A 43 4.41 -0.92 1.22
C ASN A 43 5.59 -1.36 0.37
N GLY A 44 6.71 -0.63 0.35
CA GLY A 44 8.00 -1.00 -0.23
C GLY A 44 7.96 -1.45 -1.68
N GLU A 45 8.51 -0.66 -2.60
CA GLU A 45 9.01 -1.20 -3.88
C GLU A 45 10.25 -2.08 -3.63
N GLY A 46 10.01 -3.27 -3.08
CA GLY A 46 11.04 -4.16 -2.58
C GLY A 46 10.57 -5.60 -2.63
N ASN A 47 10.51 -6.13 -3.86
CA ASN A 47 10.29 -7.55 -4.18
C ASN A 47 8.85 -8.00 -3.89
N GLY A 48 8.14 -8.50 -4.92
CA GLY A 48 6.75 -8.95 -4.80
C GLY A 48 6.49 -9.72 -3.51
N LYS A 49 5.85 -9.05 -2.54
CA LYS A 49 5.46 -9.67 -1.28
C LYS A 49 4.59 -10.84 -1.68
N ARG A 50 4.96 -12.07 -1.32
CA ARG A 50 4.08 -13.22 -1.46
C ARG A 50 2.95 -13.01 -0.48
N HIS A 51 1.90 -12.33 -0.94
CA HIS A 51 0.68 -12.19 -0.19
C HIS A 51 0.06 -13.56 -0.06
N SER A 52 -0.24 -13.95 1.18
CA SER A 52 -1.05 -15.12 1.40
C SER A 52 -2.49 -14.79 1.07
N ILE A 53 -3.17 -15.65 0.33
CA ILE A 53 -4.62 -15.51 0.12
C ILE A 53 -5.39 -15.47 1.46
N LEU A 54 -4.79 -15.99 2.53
CA LEU A 54 -5.34 -15.95 3.89
C LEU A 54 -5.42 -14.53 4.48
N GLU A 55 -4.71 -13.55 3.91
CA GLU A 55 -4.85 -12.15 4.29
C GLU A 55 -6.27 -11.61 4.03
N LEU A 56 -7.01 -12.24 3.11
CA LEU A 56 -8.41 -11.92 2.83
C LEU A 56 -9.41 -12.64 3.74
N HIS A 57 -8.94 -13.54 4.62
CA HIS A 57 -9.81 -14.35 5.47
C HIS A 57 -10.62 -13.45 6.43
N GLY A 58 -11.94 -13.53 6.32
CA GLY A 58 -12.86 -12.83 7.22
C GLY A 58 -13.21 -11.40 6.79
N LEU A 59 -12.51 -10.81 5.81
CA LEU A 59 -12.84 -9.46 5.32
C LEU A 59 -14.27 -9.35 4.76
N GLY A 60 -14.82 -10.45 4.24
CA GLY A 60 -16.19 -10.50 3.75
C GLY A 60 -17.26 -10.74 4.81
N LYS A 61 -16.91 -11.07 6.07
CA LYS A 61 -17.87 -11.61 7.04
C LYS A 61 -19.10 -10.72 7.24
N GLU A 62 -18.90 -9.41 7.32
CA GLU A 62 -19.97 -8.43 7.51
C GLU A 62 -20.73 -8.14 6.22
N ILE A 63 -20.05 -8.18 5.07
CA ILE A 63 -20.63 -7.96 3.74
C ILE A 63 -21.60 -9.08 3.37
N TRP A 64 -21.28 -10.32 3.76
CA TRP A 64 -22.07 -11.51 3.46
C TRP A 64 -23.11 -11.84 4.56
N GLN A 65 -23.32 -10.96 5.54
CA GLN A 65 -24.37 -11.18 6.53
C GLN A 65 -25.75 -11.23 5.87
N GLY A 66 -26.52 -12.27 6.21
CA GLY A 66 -27.87 -12.47 5.69
C GLY A 66 -27.93 -13.00 4.25
N VAL A 67 -26.78 -13.25 3.61
CA VAL A 67 -26.73 -13.90 2.29
C VAL A 67 -26.53 -15.40 2.48
N ASP A 68 -27.42 -16.22 1.93
CA ASP A 68 -27.21 -17.68 1.87
C ASP A 68 -26.15 -18.00 0.79
N PRO A 69 -24.99 -18.58 1.15
CA PRO A 69 -23.93 -18.83 0.19
C PRO A 69 -24.31 -19.85 -0.89
N LYS A 70 -25.18 -20.81 -0.55
CA LYS A 70 -25.60 -21.87 -1.47
C LYS A 70 -26.56 -21.32 -2.51
N GLU A 71 -27.53 -20.51 -2.08
CA GLU A 71 -28.47 -19.83 -2.99
C GLU A 71 -27.72 -18.87 -3.94
N TYR A 72 -26.79 -18.09 -3.41
CA TYR A 72 -26.00 -17.15 -4.21
C TYR A 72 -25.18 -17.86 -5.29
N VAL A 73 -24.49 -18.97 -4.94
CA VAL A 73 -23.70 -19.75 -5.92
C VAL A 73 -24.58 -20.43 -6.96
N ASN A 74 -25.78 -20.89 -6.60
CA ASN A 74 -26.71 -21.48 -7.56
C ASN A 74 -27.15 -20.44 -8.61
N LYS A 75 -27.55 -19.23 -8.18
CA LYS A 75 -27.92 -18.14 -9.12
C LYS A 75 -26.81 -17.83 -10.12
N LEU A 76 -25.56 -17.77 -9.66
CA LEU A 76 -24.41 -17.53 -10.54
C LEU A 76 -24.20 -18.66 -11.56
N ARG A 77 -24.51 -19.91 -11.23
CA ARG A 77 -24.41 -21.04 -12.18
C ARG A 77 -25.52 -20.98 -13.22
N ASP A 78 -26.75 -20.71 -12.76
CA ASP A 78 -27.90 -20.59 -13.65
C ASP A 78 -27.65 -19.48 -14.69
N GLU A 79 -27.08 -18.34 -14.27
CA GLU A 79 -26.68 -17.24 -15.18
C GLU A 79 -25.65 -17.63 -16.25
N TRP A 80 -24.81 -18.63 -15.98
CA TRP A 80 -23.79 -19.12 -16.93
C TRP A 80 -24.38 -20.17 -17.87
N GLU A 81 -25.29 -21.01 -17.39
CA GLU A 81 -26.02 -21.97 -18.22
C GLU A 81 -26.96 -21.28 -19.21
N GLU A 82 -27.59 -20.16 -18.82
CA GLU A 82 -28.43 -19.35 -19.72
C GLU A 82 -27.64 -18.66 -20.85
N ARG A 83 -26.32 -18.55 -20.72
CA ARG A 83 -25.43 -17.93 -21.72
C ARG A 83 -24.76 -18.92 -22.67
N ALA A 84 -24.92 -20.23 -22.44
CA ALA A 84 -24.34 -21.32 -23.23
C ALA A 84 -25.29 -21.77 -24.36
#